data_AF-A0A8S2SFY0-F1
#
_entry.id   AF-A0A8S2SFY0-F1
#
_cell.length_a   1.000
_cell.length_b   1.000
_cell.length_c   1.000
_cell.angle_alpha   90.00
_cell.angle_beta   90.00
_cell.angle_gamma   90.00
#
_symmetry.space_group_name_H-M   'P 1'
#
loop_
_entity.id
_entity.type
_entity.pdbx_description
1 polymer ?
#
loop_
_entity_poly.entity_id
_entity_poly.type
_entity_poly.pdbx_seq_one_letter_code
_entity_poly.pdbx_strand_id
1 'polypeptide(L)' 'DFKLNRVEIEEFDETITTGDGRHPSKRRTYDLIPTDKFWKQQKGNPFPIVAESIQEELERYRQLEGEVTRLKTAMVCLF' A
#
# COMPACT_ATOMS: atom_id res chain seq x y z
N ASP A 1 -18.70 15.17 17.10
CA ASP A 1 -18.31 14.54 15.83
C ASP A 1 -16.79 14.37 15.86
N PHE A 2 -16.30 13.16 16.15
CA PHE A 2 -14.87 12.91 16.39
C PHE A 2 -14.27 12.23 15.17
N LYS A 3 -13.88 13.03 14.17
CA LYS A 3 -13.13 12.57 12.99
C LYS A 3 -11.67 12.34 13.39
N LEU A 4 -11.36 11.25 14.09
CA LEU A 4 -9.98 10.97 14.51
C LEU A 4 -9.32 9.92 13.61
N ASN A 5 -8.11 10.24 13.15
CA ASN A 5 -7.16 9.43 12.38
C ASN A 5 -7.41 9.31 10.86
N ARG A 6 -7.87 10.39 10.20
CA ARG A 6 -7.94 10.46 8.74
C ARG A 6 -6.76 11.24 8.18
N VAL A 7 -6.08 10.69 7.17
CA VAL A 7 -4.96 11.31 6.46
C VAL A 7 -5.39 11.63 5.04
N GLU A 8 -5.18 12.87 4.61
CA GLU A 8 -5.37 13.27 3.22
C GLU A 8 -4.00 13.42 2.56
N ILE A 9 -3.80 12.70 1.46
CA ILE A 9 -2.58 12.73 0.67
C ILE A 9 -2.92 13.32 -0.70
N GLU A 10 -2.16 14.34 -1.08
CA GLU A 10 -2.22 14.90 -2.42
C GLU A 10 -1.29 14.06 -3.32
N GLU A 11 -1.87 13.20 -4.15
CA GLU A 11 -1.11 12.46 -5.15
C GLU A 11 -1.02 13.30 -6.43
N PHE A 12 0.21 13.53 -6.89
CA PHE A 12 0.45 14.06 -8.23
C PHE A 12 0.44 12.88 -9.20
N ASP A 13 -0.54 12.87 -10.09
CA ASP A 13 -0.55 11.91 -11.19
C ASP A 13 0.47 12.38 -12.24
N GLU A 14 1.70 11.88 -12.13
CA GLU A 14 2.78 12.18 -13.07
C GLU A 14 2.43 11.76 -14.51
N THR A 15 1.42 10.90 -14.70
CA THR A 15 0.99 10.42 -16.01
C THR A 15 0.00 11.36 -16.73
N ILE A 16 -0.55 12.36 -16.04
CA ILE A 16 -1.50 13.33 -16.61
C ILE A 16 -0.85 14.72 -16.65
N THR A 17 0.03 14.93 -17.64
CA THR A 17 0.39 16.27 -18.11
C THR A 17 -0.79 16.83 -18.91
N THR A 18 -1.73 17.49 -18.24
CA THR A 18 -2.66 18.38 -18.94
C THR A 18 -1.82 19.53 -19.49
N GLY A 19 -1.92 19.81 -20.80
CA GLY A 19 -1.05 20.76 -21.54
C GLY A 19 -1.01 22.21 -21.04
N ASP A 20 -1.66 22.51 -19.92
CA ASP A 20 -1.74 23.81 -19.25
C ASP A 20 -0.80 23.92 -18.02
N GLY A 21 0.07 22.93 -17.78
CA GLY A 21 1.05 22.94 -16.68
C GLY A 21 0.46 22.79 -15.27
N ARG A 22 -0.86 22.57 -15.16
CA ARG A 22 -1.54 22.23 -13.91
C ARG A 22 -1.73 20.72 -13.85
N HIS A 23 -0.92 20.05 -13.04
CA HIS A 23 -1.16 18.66 -12.68
C HIS A 23 -2.46 18.61 -11.85
N PRO A 24 -3.51 17.87 -12.28
CA PRO A 24 -4.68 17.69 -11.45
C PRO A 24 -4.26 16.85 -10.24
N SER A 25 -4.18 17.50 -9.09
CA SER A 25 -3.83 16.82 -7.85
C SER A 25 -5.03 16.00 -7.37
N LYS A 26 -4.86 14.67 -7.35
CA LYS A 26 -5.90 13.75 -6.87
C LYS A 26 -5.70 13.61 -5.37
N ARG A 27 -6.61 14.19 -4.60
CA ARG A 27 -6.62 14.02 -3.15
C ARG A 27 -7.17 12.64 -2.81
N ARG A 28 -6.38 11.83 -2.11
CA ARG A 28 -6.82 10.56 -1.53
C ARG A 28 -6.94 10.71 -0.03
N THR A 29 -7.95 10.05 0.52
CA THR A 29 -8.27 10.10 1.93
C THR A 29 -8.18 8.70 2.50
N TYR A 30 -7.33 8.52 3.49
CA TYR A 30 -7.06 7.24 4.14
C TYR A 30 -7.48 7.31 5.62
N ASP A 31 -8.28 6.35 6.07
CA ASP A 31 -8.70 6.23 7.47
C ASP A 31 -7.78 5.25 8.20
N LEU A 32 -7.01 5.75 9.17
CA LEU A 32 -6.13 4.94 10.01
C LEU A 32 -6.95 4.28 11.12
N ILE A 33 -7.48 3.10 10.80
CA ILE A 33 -8.30 2.32 11.72
C ILE A 33 -7.45 1.71 12.86
N PRO A 34 -7.94 1.70 14.11
CA PRO A 34 -7.24 1.06 15.22
C PRO A 34 -7.02 -0.45 15.02
N THR A 35 -7.71 -1.10 14.09
CA THR A 35 -7.54 -2.53 13.77
C THR A 35 -6.41 -2.79 12.78
N ASP A 36 -5.81 -1.76 12.20
CA ASP A 36 -4.68 -1.89 11.28
C ASP A 36 -3.44 -2.39 12.05
N LYS A 37 -2.98 -3.59 11.67
CA LYS A 37 -1.83 -4.24 12.31
C LYS A 37 -0.52 -3.54 11.97
N PHE A 38 -0.35 -3.11 10.72
CA PHE A 38 0.85 -2.44 10.25
C PHE A 38 1.02 -1.09 10.96
N TRP A 39 -0.03 -0.26 10.97
CA TRP A 39 -0.02 1.03 11.65
C TRP A 39 0.26 0.88 13.16
N LYS A 40 -0.36 -0.10 13.82
CA LYS A 40 -0.12 -0.38 15.25
C LYS A 40 1.34 -0.70 15.55
N GLN A 41 2.00 -1.44 14.67
CA GLN A 41 3.39 -1.89 14.84
C GLN A 41 4.40 -0.80 14.46
N GLN A 42 4.11 0.00 13.43
CA GLN A 42 5.10 0.88 12.80
C GLN A 42 4.98 2.38 13.16
N LYS A 43 3.85 2.84 13.73
CA LYS A 43 3.59 4.28 14.00
C LYS A 43 4.63 5.02 14.87
N GLY A 44 5.47 4.30 15.62
CA GLY A 44 6.51 4.89 16.49
C GLY A 44 7.92 4.79 15.93
N ASN A 45 8.09 4.11 14.79
CA ASN A 45 9.41 3.85 14.21
C ASN A 45 9.81 5.00 13.27
N PRO A 46 11.12 5.30 13.15
CA PRO A 46 11.59 6.33 12.24
C PRO A 46 11.40 5.91 10.79
N PHE A 47 11.29 6.89 9.88
CA PHE A 47 10.99 6.67 8.46
C PHE A 47 11.85 5.58 7.79
N PRO A 48 13.19 5.49 8.00
CA PRO A 48 13.99 4.44 7.37
C PRO A 48 13.51 3.02 7.72
N ILE A 49 13.16 2.78 8.99
CA ILE A 49 12.69 1.48 9.47
C ILE A 49 11.29 1.18 8.95
N VAL A 50 10.41 2.19 8.93
CA VAL A 50 9.06 2.02 8.39
C VAL A 50 9.13 1.70 6.89
N ALA A 51 9.98 2.38 6.13
CA ALA A 51 10.18 2.13 4.71
C ALA A 51 10.67 0.71 4.43
N GLU A 52 11.66 0.24 5.19
CA GLU A 52 12.14 -1.16 5.11
C GLU A 52 11.01 -2.16 5.41
N SER A 53 10.24 -1.93 6.48
CA SER A 53 9.13 -2.81 6.84
C SER A 53 8.03 -2.85 5.76
N ILE A 54 7.75 -1.74 5.08
CA ILE A 54 6.81 -1.71 3.94
C ILE A 54 7.34 -2.61 2.82
N GLN A 55 8.63 -2.47 2.51
CA GLN A 55 9.25 -3.22 1.42
C GLN A 55 9.28 -4.72 1.71
N GLU A 56 9.61 -5.14 2.93
CA GLU A 56 9.53 -6.54 3.36
C GLU A 56 8.11 -7.11 3.27
N GLU A 57 7.11 -6.36 3.74
CA GLU A 57 5.71 -6.81 3.70
C GLU A 57 5.24 -6.99 2.25
N LEU A 58 5.58 -6.05 1.36
CA LEU A 58 5.29 -6.17 -0.08
C LEU A 58 5.98 -7.38 -0.73
N GLU A 59 7.23 -7.65 -0.35
CA GLU A 59 7.96 -8.81 -0.86
C GLU A 59 7.34 -10.12 -0.36
N ARG A 60 6.93 -10.18 0.91
CA ARG A 60 6.15 -11.32 1.45
C ARG A 60 4.86 -11.53 0.66
N TYR A 61 4.11 -10.47 0.35
CA TYR A 61 2.90 -10.58 -0.48
C TYR A 61 3.22 -11.16 -1.86
N ARG A 62 4.26 -10.68 -2.54
CA ARG A 62 4.69 -11.23 -3.85
C ARG A 62 5.10 -12.69 -3.77
N GLN A 63 5.82 -13.09 -2.72
CA GLN A 63 6.22 -14.48 -2.50
C GLN A 63 5.00 -15.39 -2.26
N LEU A 64 4.05 -14.95 -1.43
CA LEU A 64 2.80 -15.67 -1.18
C LEU A 64 1.94 -15.80 -2.44
N GLU A 65 1.81 -14.74 -3.24
CA GLU A 65 1.10 -14.79 -4.53
C GLU A 65 1.79 -15.76 -5.52
N GLY A 66 3.12 -15.75 -5.56
CA GLY A 66 3.90 -16.70 -6.36
C GLY A 66 3.71 -18.15 -5.91
N GLU A 67 3.62 -18.38 -4.61
CA GLU A 67 3.37 -19.71 -4.04
C GLU A 67 1.94 -20.21 -4.31
N VAL A 68 0.93 -19.35 -4.16
CA VAL A 68 -0.46 -19.66 -4.54
C VAL A 68 -0.56 -19.99 -6.03
N THR A 69 0.14 -19.23 -6.89
CA THR A 69 0.20 -19.49 -8.33
C THR A 69 0.87 -20.83 -8.63
N ARG A 70 1.98 -21.15 -7.96
CA ARG A 70 2.68 -22.44 -8.12
C ARG A 70 1.83 -23.61 -7.64
N LEU A 71 1.17 -23.51 -6.48
CA LEU A 71 0.27 -24.55 -5.98
C LEU A 71 -0.91 -24.78 -6.93
N LYS A 72 -1.50 -23.71 -7.45
CA LYS A 72 -2.59 -23.81 -8.43
C LYS A 72 -2.13 -24.53 -9.71
N THR A 73 -0.95 -24.20 -10.24
CA THR A 73 -0.38 -24.87 -11.42
C THR A 73 -0.04 -26.34 -11.13
N ALA A 74 0.58 -26.63 -9.98
CA ALA A 74 0.91 -28.00 -9.59
C ALA A 74 -0.34 -28.87 -9.40
N MET A 75 -1.42 -28.31 -8.84
CA MET A 75 -2.70 -28.99 -8.68
C MET A 75 -3.41 -29.20 -10.04
N VAL A 76 -3.29 -28.26 -10.97
CA VAL A 76 -3.88 -28.35 -12.32
C VAL A 76 -3.14 -29.33 -13.22
N CYS A 77 -1.82 -29.52 -13.08
CA CYS A 77 -1.04 -30.49 -13.84
C CYS A 77 -1.12 -31.94 -13.31
N LEU A 78 -1.82 -32.18 -12.20
CA LEU A 78 -2.06 -33.51 -11.63
C LEU A 78 -3.40 -34.14 -12.05
N PHE A 79 -4.16 -33.48 -12.94
CA PHE A 79 -5.35 -34.00 -13.60
C PHE A 79 -5.14 -34.05 -15.12
#